data_AF-X1JXY2-F1
#
_entry.id   AF-X1JXY2-F1
#
_cell.length_a   1.000
_cell.length_b   1.000
_cell.length_c   1.000
_cell.angle_alpha   90.00
_cell.angle_beta   90.00
_cell.angle_gamma   90.00
#
_symmetry.space_group_name_H-M   'P 1'
#
loop_
_entity.id
_entity.type
_entity.pdbx_description
1 polymer ?
#
loop_
_entity_poly.entity_id
_entity_poly.type
_entity_poly.pdbx_seq_one_letter_code
_entity_poly.pdbx_strand_id
1 'polypeptide(L)'
;AHVAAMAPNTAIGAAHPVLIGTEGEEGMSETMEEKVVNDAAAYIRSIAEAQGRNMEWAEKAVRESVSATEQEALELNVIDMVAPDLNSLVSQLDGRQVTMLGGNIITLHTQGATINHIKMNTIEDFLYAISDPNIAYILLSLATLGIMAEIFNPGLIFPGVVGGICGLLAFYSLGMLPVNYAGVLLVVLAFGLFIAEVFTTSFGLFTAGGITSLVIGSLILFKGGPLFQVSPWLIATVVIIIAAIFAFVISRVIRAHRRQAYTGREE
;
A
#
# COMPACT_ATOMS: atom_id res chain seq x y z
N ALA A 1 15.88 -11.21 -19.83
CA ALA A 1 17.09 -11.11 -18.98
C ALA A 1 18.17 -11.95 -19.61
N HIS A 2 19.42 -11.46 -19.65
CA HIS A 2 20.54 -12.14 -20.31
C HIS A 2 20.77 -13.59 -19.84
N VAL A 3 20.52 -13.86 -18.56
CA VAL A 3 20.47 -15.21 -17.97
C VAL A 3 19.28 -15.27 -17.03
N ALA A 4 18.50 -16.34 -17.07
CA ALA A 4 17.41 -16.61 -16.12
C ALA A 4 17.75 -17.85 -15.28
N ALA A 5 17.83 -17.67 -13.96
CA ALA A 5 18.08 -18.74 -13.03
C ALA A 5 16.93 -18.86 -12.04
N MET A 6 16.62 -20.08 -11.62
CA MET A 6 15.64 -20.37 -10.58
C MET A 6 16.31 -21.09 -9.41
N ALA A 7 15.79 -20.88 -8.20
CA ALA A 7 16.17 -21.68 -7.04
C ALA A 7 15.30 -22.95 -6.96
N PRO A 8 15.74 -24.02 -6.29
CA PRO A 8 14.92 -25.19 -6.03
C PRO A 8 13.61 -24.82 -5.32
N ASN A 9 12.52 -25.52 -5.67
CA ASN A 9 11.16 -25.26 -5.17
C ASN A 9 10.62 -23.86 -5.51
N THR A 10 10.92 -23.35 -6.71
CA THR A 10 10.33 -22.11 -7.21
C THR A 10 9.51 -22.38 -8.47
N ALA A 11 8.62 -21.46 -8.82
CA ALA A 11 7.76 -21.60 -9.98
C ALA A 11 7.80 -20.33 -10.85
N ILE A 12 7.57 -20.51 -12.15
CA ILE A 12 7.47 -19.43 -13.13
C ILE A 12 6.28 -19.68 -14.05
N GLY A 13 5.64 -18.61 -14.54
CA GLY A 13 4.45 -18.68 -15.39
C GLY A 13 3.28 -17.92 -14.76
N ALA A 14 2.06 -18.45 -14.93
CA ALA A 14 0.81 -17.84 -14.44
C ALA A 14 0.71 -16.34 -14.77
N ALA A 15 1.07 -15.98 -16.01
CA ALA A 15 1.23 -14.60 -16.46
C ALA A 15 -0.06 -14.02 -17.08
N HIS A 16 -1.22 -14.58 -16.72
CA HIS A 16 -2.50 -14.12 -17.24
C HIS A 16 -2.83 -12.73 -16.67
N PRO A 17 -3.12 -11.73 -17.53
CA PRO A 17 -3.42 -10.38 -17.06
C PRO A 17 -4.70 -10.35 -16.24
N VAL A 18 -4.65 -9.70 -15.07
CA VAL A 18 -5.81 -9.49 -14.21
C VAL A 18 -5.95 -8.00 -13.86
N LEU A 19 -7.18 -7.53 -13.71
CA LEU A 19 -7.44 -6.18 -13.20
C LEU A 19 -7.27 -6.15 -11.69
N ILE A 20 -6.41 -5.25 -11.21
CA ILE A 20 -6.25 -4.96 -9.78
C ILE A 20 -7.13 -3.75 -9.45
N GLY A 21 -8.09 -3.88 -8.53
CA GLY A 21 -8.73 -2.72 -7.89
C GLY A 21 -10.25 -2.59 -8.00
N THR A 22 -10.97 -3.53 -8.59
CA THR A 22 -12.44 -3.55 -8.58
C THR A 22 -12.97 -4.73 -7.75
N GLU A 23 -13.23 -4.49 -6.47
CA GLU A 23 -14.22 -5.28 -5.75
C GLU A 23 -15.60 -4.80 -6.23
N GLY A 24 -16.20 -5.60 -7.12
CA GLY A 24 -17.46 -5.29 -7.80
C GLY A 24 -17.41 -5.81 -9.23
N GLU A 25 -18.48 -6.46 -9.66
CA GLU A 25 -18.66 -7.23 -10.91
C GLU A 25 -18.48 -6.44 -12.23
N GLU A 26 -17.79 -5.30 -12.22
CA GLU A 26 -17.24 -4.72 -13.45
C GLU A 26 -15.88 -5.37 -13.71
N GLY A 27 -15.94 -6.66 -14.07
CA GLY A 27 -14.83 -7.33 -14.73
C GLY A 27 -14.46 -6.58 -16.01
N MET A 28 -13.24 -6.84 -16.51
CA MET A 28 -12.85 -6.37 -17.83
C MET A 28 -13.91 -6.83 -18.84
N SER A 29 -14.37 -5.96 -19.75
CA SER A 29 -15.24 -6.44 -20.81
C SER A 29 -14.51 -7.52 -21.60
N GLU A 30 -15.22 -8.56 -22.04
CA GLU A 30 -14.63 -9.69 -22.77
C GLU A 30 -13.76 -9.21 -23.94
N THR A 31 -14.21 -8.19 -24.68
CA THR A 31 -13.43 -7.57 -25.76
C THR A 31 -12.14 -6.89 -25.27
N MET A 32 -12.16 -6.24 -24.11
CA MET A 32 -10.94 -5.66 -23.54
C MET A 32 -10.00 -6.74 -23.02
N GLU A 33 -10.53 -7.79 -22.42
CA GLU A 33 -9.76 -8.93 -21.91
C GLU A 33 -9.02 -9.62 -23.05
N GLU A 34 -9.72 -9.95 -24.13
CA GLU A 34 -9.10 -10.53 -25.31
C GLU A 34 -7.99 -9.64 -25.88
N LYS A 35 -8.21 -8.32 -25.93
CA LYS A 35 -7.19 -7.39 -26.43
C LYS A 35 -5.95 -7.36 -25.55
N VAL A 36 -6.13 -7.32 -24.23
CA VAL A 36 -5.03 -7.31 -23.26
C VAL A 36 -4.28 -8.64 -23.28
N VAL A 37 -4.99 -9.78 -23.32
CA VAL A 37 -4.37 -11.12 -23.42
C VAL A 37 -3.59 -11.27 -24.73
N ASN A 38 -4.14 -10.82 -25.86
CA ASN A 38 -3.45 -10.90 -27.15
C ASN A 38 -2.20 -10.01 -27.20
N ASP A 39 -2.26 -8.81 -26.66
CA ASP A 39 -1.11 -7.91 -26.56
C ASP A 39 -0.01 -8.48 -25.66
N ALA A 40 -0.39 -8.94 -24.45
CA ALA A 40 0.53 -9.56 -23.50
C ALA A 40 1.18 -10.85 -24.06
N ALA A 41 0.41 -11.67 -24.78
CA ALA A 41 0.90 -12.88 -25.44
C ALA A 41 1.91 -12.55 -26.54
N ALA A 42 1.62 -11.55 -27.38
CA ALA A 42 2.55 -11.09 -28.41
C ALA A 42 3.84 -10.51 -27.77
N TYR A 43 3.69 -9.75 -26.69
CA TYR A 43 4.81 -9.14 -25.96
C TYR A 43 5.73 -10.19 -25.34
N ILE A 44 5.20 -11.13 -24.55
CA ILE A 44 6.01 -12.17 -23.90
C ILE A 44 6.71 -13.06 -24.93
N ARG A 45 6.05 -13.33 -26.06
CA ARG A 45 6.63 -14.08 -27.17
C ARG A 45 7.84 -13.36 -27.77
N SER A 46 7.74 -12.04 -27.99
CA SER A 46 8.85 -11.23 -28.50
C SER A 46 10.06 -11.22 -27.54
N ILE A 47 9.81 -11.21 -26.23
CA ILE A 47 10.86 -11.30 -25.22
C ILE A 47 11.52 -12.69 -25.24
N ALA A 48 10.71 -13.74 -25.31
CA ALA A 48 11.23 -15.12 -25.37
C ALA A 48 12.08 -15.33 -26.62
N GLU A 49 11.61 -14.87 -27.78
CA GLU A 49 12.34 -14.93 -29.06
C GLU A 49 13.69 -14.20 -28.98
N ALA A 50 13.68 -12.96 -28.48
CA ALA A 50 14.89 -12.15 -28.35
C ALA A 50 15.93 -12.75 -27.40
N GLN A 51 15.53 -13.68 -26.53
CA GLN A 51 16.41 -14.38 -25.59
C GLN A 51 16.64 -15.86 -25.96
N GLY A 52 16.13 -16.34 -27.10
CA GLY A 52 16.29 -17.73 -27.53
C GLY A 52 15.55 -18.76 -26.66
N ARG A 53 14.44 -18.36 -26.03
CA ARG A 53 13.64 -19.17 -25.10
C ARG A 53 12.36 -19.67 -25.74
N ASN A 54 11.71 -20.63 -25.08
CA ASN A 54 10.49 -21.26 -25.58
C ASN A 54 9.31 -20.28 -25.67
N MET A 55 9.08 -19.79 -26.89
CA MET A 55 8.01 -18.86 -27.25
C MET A 55 6.61 -19.44 -27.03
N GLU A 56 6.42 -20.71 -27.39
CA GLU A 56 5.12 -21.38 -27.32
C GLU A 56 4.67 -21.54 -25.87
N TRP A 57 5.59 -21.95 -25.00
CA TRP A 57 5.31 -22.05 -23.58
C TRP A 57 5.05 -20.67 -22.96
N ALA A 58 5.83 -19.64 -23.34
CA ALA A 58 5.64 -18.28 -22.86
C ALA A 58 4.25 -17.73 -23.22
N GLU A 59 3.76 -17.99 -24.44
CA GLU A 59 2.40 -17.63 -24.85
C GLU A 59 1.34 -18.38 -24.04
N LYS A 60 1.52 -19.70 -23.82
CA LYS A 60 0.62 -20.48 -22.97
C LYS A 60 0.58 -19.97 -21.54
N ALA A 61 1.70 -19.49 -20.99
CA ALA A 61 1.73 -18.93 -19.63
C ALA A 61 0.81 -17.71 -19.48
N VAL A 62 0.58 -16.96 -20.57
CA VAL A 62 -0.35 -15.82 -20.61
C VAL A 62 -1.78 -16.30 -20.90
N ARG A 63 -1.98 -17.14 -21.92
CA ARG A 63 -3.34 -17.52 -22.36
C ARG A 63 -4.01 -18.56 -21.47
N GLU A 64 -3.26 -19.53 -21.00
CA GLU A 64 -3.74 -20.72 -20.28
C GLU A 64 -3.33 -20.71 -18.80
N SER A 65 -2.63 -19.67 -18.33
CA SER A 65 -2.11 -19.56 -16.96
C SER A 65 -1.23 -20.73 -16.52
N VAL A 66 -0.55 -21.41 -17.45
CA VAL A 66 0.34 -22.52 -17.09
C VAL A 66 1.50 -22.04 -16.22
N SER A 67 1.94 -22.89 -15.31
CA SER A 67 3.07 -22.67 -14.42
C SER A 67 3.99 -23.89 -14.47
N ALA A 68 5.29 -23.67 -14.34
CA ALA A 68 6.32 -24.71 -14.35
C ALA A 68 7.20 -24.60 -13.11
N THR A 69 7.54 -25.75 -12.55
CA THR A 69 8.60 -25.89 -11.54
C THR A 69 9.97 -25.57 -12.13
N GLU A 70 10.99 -25.39 -11.30
CA GLU A 70 12.34 -25.07 -11.77
C GLU A 70 12.93 -26.13 -12.72
N GLN A 71 12.58 -27.41 -12.53
CA GLN A 71 13.04 -28.52 -13.39
C GLN A 71 12.31 -28.48 -14.74
N GLU A 72 10.98 -28.39 -14.72
CA GLU A 72 10.17 -28.30 -15.94
C GLU A 72 10.54 -27.05 -16.76
N ALA A 73 10.76 -25.91 -16.11
CA ALA A 73 11.16 -24.68 -16.77
C ALA A 73 12.53 -24.80 -17.45
N LEU A 74 13.45 -25.56 -16.87
CA LEU A 74 14.76 -25.85 -17.48
C LEU A 74 14.62 -26.78 -18.69
N GLU A 75 13.86 -27.87 -18.55
CA GLU A 75 13.59 -28.83 -19.64
C GLU A 75 12.87 -28.17 -20.82
N LEU A 76 11.95 -27.26 -20.54
CA LEU A 76 11.19 -26.51 -21.54
C LEU A 76 11.97 -25.35 -22.15
N ASN A 77 13.22 -25.08 -21.75
CA ASN A 77 14.03 -23.94 -22.19
C ASN A 77 13.35 -22.57 -21.91
N VAL A 78 12.72 -22.44 -20.74
CA VAL A 78 12.16 -21.19 -20.21
C VAL A 78 13.22 -20.46 -19.35
N ILE A 79 14.10 -21.22 -18.71
CA ILE A 79 15.23 -20.72 -17.93
C ILE A 79 16.54 -21.36 -18.39
N ASP A 80 17.64 -20.80 -17.92
CA ASP A 80 19.00 -21.20 -18.29
C ASP A 80 19.63 -22.21 -17.34
N MET A 81 19.25 -22.18 -16.05
CA MET A 81 19.84 -23.02 -15.01
C MET A 81 19.02 -23.00 -13.72
N VAL A 82 19.29 -23.99 -12.87
CA VAL A 82 18.81 -24.04 -11.48
C VAL A 82 20.02 -23.90 -10.54
N ALA A 83 19.93 -22.95 -9.60
CA ALA A 83 20.99 -22.67 -8.64
C ALA A 83 20.43 -22.60 -7.21
N PRO A 84 20.91 -23.45 -6.27
CA PRO A 84 20.40 -23.50 -4.89
C PRO A 84 20.74 -22.26 -4.06
N ASP A 85 21.84 -21.58 -4.39
CA ASP A 85 22.31 -20.40 -3.68
C ASP A 85 23.12 -19.48 -4.59
N LEU A 86 23.46 -18.31 -4.05
CA LEU A 86 24.19 -17.28 -4.78
C LEU A 86 25.62 -17.69 -5.14
N ASN A 87 26.29 -18.51 -4.31
CA ASN A 87 27.65 -18.97 -4.59
C ASN A 87 27.64 -19.97 -5.77
N SER A 88 26.66 -20.87 -5.79
CA SER A 88 26.43 -21.77 -6.91
C SER A 88 26.09 -21.00 -8.17
N LEU A 89 25.21 -19.99 -8.09
CA LEU A 89 24.86 -19.15 -9.24
C LEU A 89 26.08 -18.43 -9.81
N VAL A 90 26.86 -17.76 -8.97
CA VAL A 90 28.10 -17.05 -9.37
C VAL A 90 29.10 -18.01 -10.01
N SER A 91 29.22 -19.23 -9.51
CA SER A 91 30.11 -20.24 -10.08
C SER A 91 29.62 -20.79 -11.43
N GLN A 92 28.31 -21.01 -11.59
CA GLN A 92 27.72 -21.49 -12.84
C GLN A 92 27.65 -20.42 -13.93
N LEU A 93 27.63 -19.14 -13.57
CA LEU A 93 27.66 -18.02 -14.50
C LEU A 93 29.05 -17.78 -15.10
N ASP A 94 30.11 -18.26 -14.46
CA ASP A 94 31.48 -17.99 -14.90
C ASP A 94 31.78 -18.66 -16.25
N GLY A 95 32.39 -17.90 -17.16
CA GLY A 95 32.67 -18.35 -18.52
C GLY A 95 31.45 -18.37 -19.46
N ARG A 96 30.24 -18.05 -18.96
CA ARG A 96 29.03 -18.00 -19.80
C ARG A 96 29.06 -16.78 -20.72
N GLN A 97 28.61 -16.96 -21.96
CA GLN A 97 28.51 -15.87 -22.92
C GLN A 97 27.09 -15.29 -22.92
N VAL A 98 26.98 -13.96 -22.92
CA VAL A 98 25.72 -13.23 -23.00
C VAL A 98 25.75 -12.22 -24.14
N THR A 99 24.64 -12.13 -24.87
CA THR A 99 24.47 -11.16 -25.96
C THR A 99 23.94 -9.84 -25.41
N MET A 100 24.71 -8.77 -25.56
CA MET A 100 24.30 -7.42 -25.19
C MET A 100 23.34 -6.83 -26.24
N LEU A 101 22.62 -5.76 -25.87
CA LEU A 101 21.71 -5.02 -26.75
C LEU A 101 22.32 -4.58 -28.10
N GLY A 102 23.65 -4.39 -28.15
CA GLY A 102 24.39 -4.06 -29.38
C GLY A 102 24.84 -5.25 -30.23
N GLY A 103 24.43 -6.48 -29.90
CA GLY A 103 24.88 -7.72 -30.56
C GLY A 103 26.25 -8.22 -30.12
N ASN A 104 26.96 -7.45 -29.29
CA ASN A 104 28.25 -7.85 -28.74
C ASN A 104 28.07 -9.01 -27.76
N ILE A 105 28.86 -10.07 -27.95
CA ILE A 105 28.90 -11.19 -27.03
C ILE A 105 29.97 -10.91 -25.97
N ILE A 106 29.57 -10.93 -24.69
CA ILE A 106 30.46 -10.73 -23.55
C ILE A 106 30.52 -12.04 -22.76
N THR A 107 31.73 -12.46 -22.41
CA THR A 107 31.95 -13.58 -21.49
C THR A 107 31.88 -13.07 -20.06
N LEU A 108 31.03 -13.68 -19.24
CA LEU A 108 30.91 -13.38 -17.82
C LEU A 108 32.14 -13.92 -17.07
N HIS A 109 32.79 -13.05 -16.31
CA HIS A 109 33.87 -13.41 -15.41
C HIS A 109 33.39 -13.14 -13.99
N THR A 110 32.81 -14.16 -13.36
CA THR A 110 32.16 -14.08 -12.05
C THR A 110 32.97 -14.80 -10.97
N GLN A 111 33.99 -15.58 -11.35
CA GLN A 111 34.90 -16.21 -10.39
C GLN A 111 35.64 -15.16 -9.55
N GLY A 112 35.49 -15.26 -8.22
CA GLY A 112 36.07 -14.29 -7.28
C GLY A 112 35.38 -12.92 -7.28
N ALA A 113 34.23 -12.77 -7.96
CA ALA A 113 33.48 -11.53 -7.93
C ALA A 113 32.97 -11.22 -6.52
N THR A 114 33.13 -9.98 -6.09
CA THR A 114 32.53 -9.48 -4.84
C THR A 114 31.04 -9.28 -5.02
N ILE A 115 30.25 -10.00 -4.22
CA ILE A 115 28.80 -9.82 -4.14
C ILE A 115 28.51 -8.52 -3.39
N ASN A 116 27.95 -7.54 -4.09
CA ASN A 116 27.48 -6.30 -3.47
C ASN A 116 25.96 -6.34 -3.27
N HIS A 117 25.52 -6.42 -2.02
CA HIS A 117 24.09 -6.35 -1.69
C HIS A 117 23.63 -4.90 -1.70
N ILE A 118 22.84 -4.54 -2.71
CA ILE A 118 22.16 -3.24 -2.76
C ILE A 118 20.95 -3.33 -1.83
N LYS A 119 21.10 -2.80 -0.62
CA LYS A 119 20.00 -2.64 0.33
C LYS A 119 19.29 -1.32 0.06
N MET A 120 18.01 -1.27 0.44
CA MET A 120 17.30 0.00 0.52
C MET A 120 18.06 0.96 1.43
N ASN A 121 18.12 2.23 1.04
CA ASN A 121 18.68 3.26 1.90
C ASN A 121 17.68 3.63 3.01
N THR A 122 18.12 4.37 4.03
CA THR A 122 17.27 4.73 5.18
C THR A 122 16.01 5.52 4.79
N ILE A 123 16.06 6.28 3.69
CA ILE A 123 14.91 7.05 3.20
C ILE A 123 13.94 6.11 2.50
N GLU A 124 14.42 5.21 1.64
CA GLU A 124 13.62 4.18 0.97
C GLU A 124 12.95 3.26 1.98
N ASP A 125 13.67 2.80 3.01
CA ASP A 125 13.12 1.99 4.10
C ASP A 125 11.98 2.73 4.83
N PHE A 126 12.17 4.02 5.12
CA PHE A 126 11.14 4.85 5.76
C PHE A 126 9.92 5.05 4.85
N LEU A 127 10.14 5.39 3.57
CA LEU A 127 9.07 5.59 2.59
C LEU A 127 8.29 4.29 2.33
N TYR A 128 8.97 3.15 2.34
CA TYR A 128 8.35 1.84 2.24
C TYR A 128 7.53 1.53 3.49
N ALA A 129 8.05 1.83 4.69
CA ALA A 129 7.31 1.62 5.94
C ALA A 129 6.02 2.45 6.00
N ILE A 130 6.04 3.73 5.60
CA ILE A 130 4.81 4.55 5.59
C ILE A 130 3.82 4.15 4.50
N SER A 131 4.27 3.38 3.49
CA SER A 131 3.41 2.82 2.45
C SER A 131 2.61 1.58 2.92
N ASP A 132 2.63 1.27 4.22
CA ASP A 132 1.72 0.30 4.85
C ASP A 132 0.35 0.94 5.15
N PRO A 133 -0.78 0.30 4.80
CA PRO A 133 -2.13 0.83 5.05
C PRO A 133 -2.41 1.20 6.52
N ASN A 134 -1.88 0.44 7.47
CA ASN A 134 -2.06 0.70 8.91
C ASN A 134 -1.26 1.92 9.34
N ILE A 135 -0.02 2.06 8.86
CA ILE A 135 0.83 3.21 9.17
C ILE A 135 0.24 4.47 8.53
N ALA A 136 -0.21 4.39 7.27
CA ALA A 136 -0.91 5.47 6.59
C ALA A 136 -2.16 5.91 7.37
N TYR A 137 -2.95 4.96 7.87
CA TYR A 137 -4.12 5.24 8.70
C TYR A 137 -3.78 5.89 10.05
N ILE A 138 -2.71 5.44 10.72
CA ILE A 138 -2.21 6.06 11.95
C ILE A 138 -1.76 7.50 11.68
N LEU A 139 -1.01 7.73 10.61
CA LEU A 139 -0.57 9.07 10.21
C LEU A 139 -1.77 9.98 9.93
N LEU A 140 -2.79 9.49 9.22
CA LEU A 140 -4.04 10.23 8.97
C LEU A 140 -4.79 10.54 10.27
N SER A 141 -4.81 9.60 11.22
CA SER A 141 -5.45 9.75 12.53
C SER A 141 -4.69 10.76 13.42
N LEU A 142 -3.36 10.70 13.42
CA LEU A 142 -2.52 11.68 14.13
C LEU A 142 -2.62 13.07 13.50
N ALA A 143 -2.74 13.14 12.17
CA ALA A 143 -2.96 14.39 11.45
C ALA A 143 -4.26 15.07 11.90
N THR A 144 -5.37 14.31 11.88
CA THR A 144 -6.67 14.83 12.33
C THR A 144 -6.60 15.24 13.80
N LEU A 145 -6.12 14.36 14.70
CA LEU A 145 -6.01 14.67 16.13
C LEU A 145 -5.13 15.89 16.44
N GLY A 146 -3.97 16.03 15.79
CA GLY A 146 -3.06 17.17 15.99
C GLY A 146 -3.68 18.49 15.57
N ILE A 147 -4.32 18.52 14.39
CA ILE A 147 -5.03 19.71 13.90
C ILE A 147 -6.23 20.03 14.80
N MET A 148 -6.99 19.01 15.23
CA MET A 148 -8.10 19.19 16.17
C MET A 148 -7.66 19.80 17.50
N ALA A 149 -6.57 19.30 18.07
CA ALA A 149 -6.04 19.78 19.34
C ALA A 149 -5.65 21.26 19.27
N GLU A 150 -5.05 21.70 18.16
CA GLU A 150 -4.72 23.11 17.92
C GLU A 150 -5.97 23.98 17.76
N ILE A 151 -7.00 23.51 17.05
CA ILE A 151 -8.27 24.24 16.89
C ILE A 151 -8.97 24.41 18.24
N PHE A 152 -8.95 23.39 19.09
CA PHE A 152 -9.64 23.40 20.39
C PHE A 152 -8.91 24.24 21.44
N ASN A 153 -7.59 24.30 21.36
CA ASN A 153 -6.75 25.09 22.26
C ASN A 153 -5.78 25.92 21.44
N PRO A 154 -6.24 27.05 20.87
CA PRO A 154 -5.41 27.90 20.04
C PRO A 154 -4.17 28.35 20.82
N GLY A 155 -2.98 28.18 20.22
CA GLY A 155 -1.72 28.62 20.80
C GLY A 155 -0.84 27.49 21.35
N LEU A 156 -1.23 26.23 21.19
CA LEU A 156 -0.37 25.10 21.54
C LEU A 156 0.71 24.82 20.49
N ILE A 157 0.60 25.33 19.26
CA ILE A 157 1.50 25.27 18.07
C ILE A 157 2.02 23.85 17.73
N PHE A 158 2.66 23.18 18.68
CA PHE A 158 3.21 21.84 18.61
C PHE A 158 2.21 20.79 18.08
N PRO A 159 0.97 20.65 18.60
CA PRO A 159 0.02 19.66 18.05
C PRO A 159 -0.34 19.95 16.59
N GLY A 160 -0.49 21.22 16.22
CA GLY A 160 -0.75 21.63 14.84
C GLY A 160 0.40 21.29 13.89
N VAL A 161 1.65 21.52 14.30
CA VAL A 161 2.85 21.20 13.51
C VAL A 161 2.99 19.69 13.31
N VAL A 162 2.89 18.91 14.39
CA VAL A 162 2.94 17.43 14.32
C VAL A 162 1.80 16.92 13.43
N GLY A 163 0.58 17.43 13.63
CA GLY A 163 -0.57 17.07 12.81
C GLY A 163 -0.37 17.39 11.33
N GLY A 164 0.20 18.56 11.02
CA GLY A 164 0.54 18.96 9.65
C GLY A 164 1.58 18.04 9.00
N ILE A 165 2.66 17.70 9.71
CA ILE A 165 3.69 16.77 9.21
C ILE A 165 3.09 15.38 8.98
N CYS A 166 2.34 14.86 9.95
CA CYS A 166 1.63 13.58 9.80
C CYS A 166 0.65 13.62 8.61
N GLY A 167 -0.02 14.76 8.38
CA GLY A 167 -0.91 14.96 7.24
C GLY A 167 -0.18 14.88 5.90
N LEU A 168 0.97 15.55 5.78
CA LEU A 168 1.79 15.48 4.56
C LEU A 168 2.31 14.06 4.28
N LEU A 169 2.75 13.34 5.32
CA LEU A 169 3.19 11.95 5.19
C LEU A 169 2.02 11.01 4.87
N ALA A 170 0.85 11.24 5.46
CA ALA A 170 -0.37 10.50 5.13
C ALA A 170 -0.74 10.72 3.65
N PHE A 171 -0.70 11.95 3.15
CA PHE A 171 -0.96 12.24 1.74
C PHE A 171 0.01 11.53 0.78
N TYR A 172 1.30 11.49 1.10
CA TYR A 172 2.26 10.69 0.33
C TYR A 172 1.85 9.21 0.31
N SER A 173 1.51 8.66 1.47
CA SER A 173 1.13 7.25 1.62
C SER A 173 -0.15 6.92 0.85
N LEU A 174 -1.15 7.82 0.87
CA LEU A 174 -2.38 7.72 0.08
C LEU A 174 -2.13 7.75 -1.44
N GLY A 175 -1.05 8.41 -1.90
CA GLY A 175 -0.67 8.41 -3.32
C GLY A 175 -0.04 7.09 -3.79
N MET A 176 0.57 6.33 -2.87
CA MET A 176 1.20 5.04 -3.17
C MET A 176 0.24 3.86 -2.98
N LEU A 177 -0.87 4.07 -2.27
CA LEU A 177 -1.86 3.04 -1.95
C LEU A 177 -3.10 3.12 -2.87
N PRO A 178 -3.79 2.00 -3.13
CA PRO A 178 -5.04 1.94 -3.88
C PRO A 178 -6.21 2.55 -3.09
N VAL A 179 -6.26 3.88 -2.98
CA VAL A 179 -7.20 4.60 -2.12
C VAL A 179 -8.61 4.64 -2.71
N ASN A 180 -9.62 4.49 -1.83
CA ASN A 180 -11.01 4.78 -2.13
C ASN A 180 -11.35 6.23 -1.75
N TYR A 181 -11.61 7.07 -2.75
CA TYR A 181 -12.00 8.46 -2.53
C TYR A 181 -13.26 8.62 -1.67
N ALA A 182 -14.21 7.67 -1.72
CA ALA A 182 -15.37 7.72 -0.83
C ALA A 182 -14.96 7.56 0.65
N GLY A 183 -14.00 6.67 0.94
CA GLY A 183 -13.45 6.49 2.28
C GLY A 183 -12.75 7.75 2.79
N VAL A 184 -11.93 8.37 1.94
CA VAL A 184 -11.27 9.65 2.25
C VAL A 184 -12.30 10.74 2.56
N LEU A 185 -13.33 10.89 1.72
CA LEU A 185 -14.38 11.89 1.93
C LEU A 185 -15.14 11.65 3.23
N LEU A 186 -15.40 10.40 3.61
CA LEU A 186 -16.03 10.07 4.89
C LEU A 186 -15.14 10.39 6.10
N VAL A 187 -13.83 10.17 6.01
CA VAL A 187 -12.88 10.58 7.06
C VAL A 187 -12.81 12.10 7.19
N VAL A 188 -12.77 12.82 6.07
CA VAL A 188 -12.82 14.29 6.05
C VAL A 188 -14.15 14.80 6.63
N LEU A 189 -15.26 14.17 6.28
CA LEU A 189 -16.58 14.48 6.85
C LEU A 189 -16.57 14.26 8.37
N ALA A 190 -16.02 13.14 8.85
CA ALA A 190 -15.91 12.86 10.27
C ALA A 190 -15.17 13.98 11.02
N PHE A 191 -14.03 14.42 10.48
CA PHE A 191 -13.27 15.53 11.02
C PHE A 191 -14.06 16.85 11.02
N GLY A 192 -14.78 17.16 9.94
CA GLY A 192 -15.66 18.33 9.88
C GLY A 192 -16.77 18.31 10.93
N LEU A 193 -17.41 17.15 11.13
CA LEU A 193 -18.45 16.96 12.16
C LEU A 193 -17.88 17.11 13.58
N PHE A 194 -16.70 16.56 13.84
CA PHE A 194 -15.99 16.71 15.10
C PHE A 194 -15.65 18.17 15.42
N ILE A 195 -15.25 18.96 14.42
CA ILE A 195 -15.06 20.40 14.57
C ILE A 195 -16.40 21.11 14.82
N ALA A 196 -17.44 20.77 14.06
CA ALA A 196 -18.76 21.40 14.18
C ALA A 196 -19.39 21.20 15.57
N GLU A 197 -19.17 20.05 16.22
CA GLU A 197 -19.60 19.79 17.60
C GLU A 197 -19.02 20.81 18.59
N VAL A 198 -17.78 21.26 18.41
CA VAL A 198 -17.16 22.21 19.34
C VAL A 198 -17.72 23.61 19.20
N PHE A 199 -18.12 24.00 17.99
CA PHE A 199 -18.74 25.30 17.75
C PHE A 199 -20.26 25.31 17.99
N THR A 200 -20.90 24.14 18.05
CA THR A 200 -22.35 24.01 18.14
C THR A 200 -22.76 23.14 19.32
N THR A 201 -23.61 23.64 20.22
CA THR A 201 -24.18 22.86 21.33
C THR A 201 -25.21 21.83 20.83
N SER A 202 -24.72 20.78 20.18
CA SER A 202 -25.50 19.74 19.51
C SER A 202 -25.66 18.46 20.34
N PHE A 203 -25.19 18.50 21.60
CA PHE A 203 -25.33 17.43 22.60
C PHE A 203 -24.86 16.04 22.09
N GLY A 204 -23.82 16.00 21.26
CA GLY A 204 -23.20 14.76 20.78
C GLY A 204 -23.74 14.22 19.46
N LEU A 205 -24.66 14.92 18.79
CA LEU A 205 -25.18 14.48 17.48
C LEU A 205 -24.09 14.47 16.40
N PHE A 206 -23.28 15.54 16.32
CA PHE A 206 -22.19 15.59 15.35
C PHE A 206 -21.06 14.62 15.74
N THR A 207 -20.86 14.37 17.03
CA THR A 207 -19.91 13.33 17.51
C THR A 207 -20.34 11.94 17.05
N ALA A 208 -21.61 11.58 17.19
CA ALA A 208 -22.12 10.27 16.74
C ALA A 208 -22.03 10.11 15.21
N GLY A 209 -22.38 11.16 14.46
CA GLY A 209 -22.21 11.21 13.01
C GLY A 209 -20.73 11.07 12.61
N GLY A 210 -19.84 11.80 13.30
CA GLY A 210 -18.40 11.77 13.06
C GLY A 210 -17.79 10.39 13.32
N ILE A 211 -18.15 9.73 14.41
CA ILE A 211 -17.71 8.36 14.70
C ILE A 211 -18.19 7.40 13.61
N THR A 212 -19.46 7.50 13.22
CA THR A 212 -20.03 6.63 12.18
C THR A 212 -19.33 6.83 10.83
N SER A 213 -19.14 8.09 10.42
CA SER A 213 -18.41 8.43 9.20
C SER A 213 -16.95 7.97 9.27
N LEU A 214 -16.30 8.11 10.42
CA LEU A 214 -14.92 7.66 10.61
C LEU A 214 -14.82 6.14 10.48
N VAL A 215 -15.69 5.37 11.15
CA VAL A 215 -15.69 3.90 11.09
C VAL A 215 -15.90 3.42 9.66
N ILE A 216 -16.97 3.89 8.99
CA ILE A 216 -17.28 3.48 7.62
C ILE A 216 -16.15 3.92 6.67
N GLY A 217 -15.70 5.17 6.79
CA GLY A 217 -14.61 5.71 5.98
C GLY A 217 -13.30 4.94 6.13
N SER A 218 -12.97 4.53 7.36
CA SER A 218 -11.76 3.75 7.66
C SER A 218 -11.84 2.33 7.11
N LEU A 219 -13.01 1.70 7.20
CA LEU A 219 -13.23 0.34 6.67
C LEU A 219 -13.10 0.28 5.15
N ILE A 220 -13.56 1.32 4.44
CA ILE A 220 -13.53 1.35 2.98
C ILE A 220 -12.34 2.13 2.41
N LEU A 221 -11.41 2.61 3.24
CA LEU A 221 -10.38 3.62 2.89
C LEU A 221 -9.46 3.16 1.76
N PHE A 222 -9.12 1.87 1.72
CA PHE A 222 -8.24 1.26 0.74
C PHE A 222 -8.95 0.10 0.02
N LYS A 223 -8.64 -0.08 -1.27
CA LYS A 223 -9.16 -1.13 -2.15
C LYS A 223 -8.05 -2.15 -2.45
N GLY A 224 -8.38 -3.30 -3.05
CA GLY A 224 -7.37 -4.23 -3.58
C GLY A 224 -7.12 -5.51 -2.78
N GLY A 225 -8.05 -5.90 -1.91
CA GLY A 225 -8.01 -7.18 -1.19
C GLY A 225 -7.42 -7.09 0.23
N PRO A 226 -7.33 -8.23 0.96
CA PRO A 226 -7.03 -8.26 2.39
C PRO A 226 -5.69 -7.63 2.78
N LEU A 227 -4.71 -7.61 1.87
CA LEU A 227 -3.39 -7.05 2.12
C LEU A 227 -3.38 -5.52 2.22
N PHE A 228 -4.34 -4.85 1.57
CA PHE A 228 -4.43 -3.39 1.54
C PHE A 228 -5.43 -2.84 2.56
N GLN A 229 -6.11 -3.70 3.33
CA GLN A 229 -7.09 -3.29 4.33
C GLN A 229 -6.43 -2.83 5.63
N VAL A 230 -7.00 -1.79 6.25
CA VAL A 230 -6.62 -1.40 7.61
C VAL A 230 -7.12 -2.46 8.58
N SER A 231 -6.28 -2.83 9.54
CA SER A 231 -6.66 -3.77 10.60
C SER A 231 -7.92 -3.28 11.34
N PRO A 232 -9.00 -4.07 11.41
CA PRO A 232 -10.22 -3.70 12.14
C PRO A 232 -9.95 -3.37 13.61
N TRP A 233 -8.94 -4.01 14.21
CA TRP A 233 -8.54 -3.76 15.59
C TRP A 233 -7.87 -2.39 15.78
N LEU A 234 -7.10 -1.96 14.77
CA LEU A 234 -6.54 -0.62 14.74
C LEU A 234 -7.63 0.44 14.59
N ILE A 235 -8.59 0.22 13.69
CA ILE A 235 -9.76 1.11 13.53
C ILE A 235 -10.50 1.22 14.87
N ALA A 236 -10.82 0.09 15.51
CA ALA A 236 -11.50 0.09 16.79
C ALA A 236 -10.73 0.87 17.87
N THR A 237 -9.40 0.67 17.93
CA THR A 237 -8.53 1.38 18.89
C THR A 237 -8.57 2.89 18.67
N VAL A 238 -8.40 3.35 17.43
CA VAL A 238 -8.43 4.78 17.08
C VAL A 238 -9.79 5.39 17.39
N VAL A 239 -10.87 4.71 16.99
CA VAL A 239 -12.24 5.17 17.23
C VAL A 239 -12.55 5.27 18.72
N ILE A 240 -12.13 4.30 19.53
CA ILE A 240 -12.30 4.32 20.99
C ILE A 240 -11.54 5.50 21.60
N ILE A 241 -10.30 5.74 21.17
CA ILE A 241 -9.50 6.86 21.66
C ILE A 241 -10.19 8.20 21.35
N ILE A 242 -10.61 8.40 20.10
CA ILE A 242 -11.31 9.62 19.68
C ILE A 242 -12.62 9.79 20.45
N ALA A 243 -13.44 8.74 20.55
CA ALA A 243 -14.70 8.76 21.28
C ALA A 243 -14.50 9.09 22.77
N ALA A 244 -13.46 8.53 23.40
CA ALA A 244 -13.13 8.80 24.80
C ALA A 244 -12.72 10.27 25.02
N ILE A 245 -11.92 10.84 24.10
CA ILE A 245 -11.54 12.26 24.14
C ILE A 245 -12.79 13.14 24.06
N PHE A 246 -13.69 12.88 23.12
CA PHE A 246 -14.93 13.63 22.96
C PHE A 246 -15.86 13.50 24.17
N ALA A 247 -16.03 12.28 24.69
CA ALA A 247 -16.81 12.04 25.89
C ALA A 247 -16.25 12.84 27.09
N PHE A 248 -14.92 12.89 27.22
CA PHE A 248 -14.26 13.70 28.25
C PHE A 248 -14.54 15.20 28.07
N VAL A 249 -14.37 15.74 26.86
CA VAL A 249 -14.63 17.16 26.55
C VAL A 249 -16.09 17.52 26.84
N ILE A 250 -17.05 16.74 26.32
CA ILE A 250 -18.48 16.95 26.54
C ILE A 250 -18.81 16.91 28.04
N SER A 251 -18.25 15.95 28.79
CA SER A 251 -18.47 15.85 30.23
C SER A 251 -17.98 17.09 30.99
N ARG A 252 -16.84 17.67 30.57
CA ARG A 252 -16.28 18.88 31.15
C ARG A 252 -17.12 20.11 30.81
N VAL A 253 -17.58 20.23 29.57
CA VAL A 253 -18.47 21.31 29.12
C VAL A 253 -19.79 21.28 29.90
N ILE A 254 -20.44 20.11 30.00
CA ILE A 254 -21.68 19.95 30.78
C ILE A 254 -21.44 20.31 32.26
N ARG A 255 -20.33 19.85 32.84
CA ARG A 255 -19.99 20.16 34.24
C ARG A 255 -19.70 21.65 34.46
N ALA A 256 -19.08 22.32 33.49
CA ALA A 256 -18.83 23.76 33.53
C ALA A 256 -20.14 24.55 33.48
N HIS A 257 -21.06 24.18 32.58
CA HIS A 257 -22.40 24.80 32.51
C HIS A 257 -23.27 24.52 33.74
N ARG A 258 -23.07 23.39 34.44
CA ARG A 258 -23.79 23.07 35.69
C ARG A 258 -23.23 23.75 36.94
N ARG A 259 -22.06 24.39 36.89
CA ARG A 259 -21.58 25.23 38.00
C ARG A 259 -22.28 26.59 37.93
N GLN A 260 -23.26 26.80 38.81
CA GLN A 260 -23.91 28.10 39.00
C GLN A 260 -22.86 29.20 39.24
N ALA A 261 -23.09 30.38 38.65
CA ALA A 261 -22.31 31.58 38.92
C ALA A 261 -22.42 31.96 40.41
N TYR A 262 -21.31 31.84 41.15
CA TYR A 262 -21.18 32.40 42.50
C TYR A 262 -20.68 33.85 42.36
N THR A 263 -21.58 34.76 42.01
CA THR A 263 -21.36 36.22 42.07
C THR A 263 -22.72 36.85 42.43
N GLY A 264 -22.92 37.57 43.53
CA GLY A 264 -22.06 37.86 44.66
C GLY A 264 -22.91 38.05 45.93
N ARG A 265 -22.23 38.11 47.07
CA ARG A 265 -22.78 38.58 48.33
C ARG A 265 -21.86 39.70 48.78
N GLU A 266 -22.21 40.93 48.40
CA GLU A 266 -21.74 42.15 49.04
C GLU A 266 -22.97 42.90 49.54
N GLU A 267 -22.77 43.59 50.66
CA GLU A 267 -23.74 44.14 51.62
C GLU A 267 -24.85 45.02 51.04
#